data_AF-A0A538K1F7-F1
#
_entry.id   AF-A0A538K1F7-F1
#
_cell.length_a   1.000
_cell.length_b   1.000
_cell.length_c   1.000
_cell.angle_alpha   90.00
_cell.angle_beta   90.00
_cell.angle_gamma   90.00
#
_symmetry.space_group_name_H-M   'P 1'
#
loop_
_entity.id
_entity.type
_entity.pdbx_description
1 polymer ?
#
loop_
_entity_poly.entity_id
_entity_poly.type
_entity_poly.pdbx_seq_one_letter_code
_entity_poly.pdbx_strand_id
1 'polypeptide(L)'
;MGRTLVRRDAACARGSPGQHAGSRHGRRPRGVTRVAPGSSRAQRWMREGQPCQRHSVSAEGELMASFDYDVVIIGSGFGGSVAALRAAEKGYRVGVMESGRRWPDEDIPKTQWDLRHFLARVTDVKPLPRRDPNGTAAFYAMIAWMFGGYIGSTLIGLIGSPRSTSRQRAAERMGALAGFAIVAGILSVVMLRACFGAFSGHVVALCAIAALTVFASAAATAGIQAAAGPAGTGLVILVFVILGNSASGGPFARPLLPGFWRTIGGVLPPGASVDLARSALFFDGARIAGPILVLAAWTAIGVALSLTLGGRIMDPADAEAAAAAGAAV
;
A
#
# COMPACT_ATOMS: atom_id res chain seq x y z
N MET A 1 32.58 0.67 -34.50
CA MET A 1 33.96 0.58 -33.96
C MET A 1 34.15 1.76 -33.03
N GLY A 2 34.59 1.70 -31.77
CA GLY A 2 35.09 0.61 -30.94
C GLY A 2 35.09 1.07 -29.47
N ARG A 3 35.13 0.10 -28.56
CA ARG A 3 35.12 0.20 -27.09
C ARG A 3 36.43 0.76 -26.53
N THR A 4 36.36 1.38 -25.34
CA THR A 4 37.49 1.55 -24.41
C THR A 4 36.93 1.52 -22.97
N LEU A 5 36.87 0.36 -22.29
CA LEU A 5 37.88 -0.22 -21.38
C LEU A 5 38.41 0.76 -20.33
N VAL A 6 37.82 0.72 -19.12
CA VAL A 6 38.47 1.24 -17.90
C VAL A 6 38.99 0.06 -17.09
N ARG A 7 40.31 0.07 -16.94
CA ARG A 7 41.18 -0.92 -16.29
C ARG A 7 41.01 -0.83 -14.77
N ARG A 8 40.89 -1.98 -14.10
CA ARG A 8 41.04 -2.11 -12.64
C ARG A 8 42.52 -2.11 -12.29
N ASP A 9 42.92 -1.30 -11.32
CA ASP A 9 44.13 -1.55 -10.53
C ASP A 9 43.78 -1.40 -9.04
N ALA A 10 44.01 -2.48 -8.30
CA ALA A 10 43.89 -2.57 -6.85
C ALA A 10 45.30 -2.42 -6.25
N ALA A 11 45.45 -1.56 -5.25
CA ALA A 11 46.65 -1.51 -4.43
C ALA A 11 46.27 -1.68 -2.95
N CYS A 12 46.84 -2.72 -2.35
CA CYS A 12 46.63 -3.21 -1.01
C CYS A 12 47.80 -2.74 -0.12
N ALA A 13 47.52 -1.97 0.95
CA ALA A 13 48.52 -1.60 1.95
C ALA A 13 48.40 -2.52 3.19
N ARG A 14 49.52 -3.16 3.57
CA ARG A 14 49.66 -4.11 4.68
C ARG A 14 50.01 -3.37 5.98
N GLY A 15 49.45 -3.80 7.12
CA GLY A 15 49.88 -3.40 8.47
C GLY A 15 50.43 -4.58 9.27
N SER A 16 51.44 -4.33 10.11
CA SER A 16 52.16 -5.30 10.96
C SER A 16 51.65 -5.30 12.43
N PRO A 17 51.85 -6.37 13.25
CA PRO A 17 51.18 -6.54 14.56
C PRO A 17 52.10 -6.46 15.82
N GLY A 18 51.51 -6.16 16.99
CA GLY A 18 52.05 -6.37 18.36
C GLY A 18 51.70 -5.19 19.32
N GLN A 19 51.37 -5.29 20.62
CA GLN A 19 51.58 -6.29 21.69
C GLN A 19 50.68 -5.97 22.95
N HIS A 20 50.38 -7.01 23.77
CA HIS A 20 50.18 -7.12 25.26
C HIS A 20 49.36 -6.08 26.09
N ALA A 21 48.76 -6.33 27.27
CA ALA A 21 48.37 -7.45 28.15
C ALA A 21 47.56 -6.84 29.34
N GLY A 22 46.72 -7.60 30.07
CA GLY A 22 46.15 -7.13 31.35
C GLY A 22 44.94 -7.91 31.89
N SER A 23 45.18 -8.76 32.89
CA SER A 23 44.25 -9.65 33.60
C SER A 23 43.55 -8.99 34.80
N ARG A 24 42.29 -9.36 35.11
CA ARG A 24 41.73 -9.41 36.48
C ARG A 24 40.47 -10.31 36.59
N HIS A 25 40.40 -11.07 37.68
CA HIS A 25 39.44 -12.13 38.00
C HIS A 25 38.08 -11.62 38.52
N GLY A 26 36.99 -12.29 38.11
CA GLY A 26 35.64 -12.19 38.69
C GLY A 26 34.81 -13.42 38.28
N ARG A 27 34.15 -14.07 39.26
CA ARG A 27 33.49 -15.38 39.16
C ARG A 27 32.37 -15.43 38.10
N ARG A 28 32.32 -16.52 37.31
CA ARG A 28 31.34 -16.80 36.25
C ARG A 28 30.03 -17.41 36.80
N PRO A 29 28.83 -16.99 36.34
CA PRO A 29 27.66 -17.85 36.36
C PRO A 29 27.76 -18.89 35.22
N ARG A 30 27.48 -20.16 35.53
CA ARG A 30 27.45 -21.27 34.57
C ARG A 30 26.28 -21.08 33.59
N GLY A 31 26.53 -21.21 32.28
CA GLY A 31 25.47 -21.31 31.27
C GLY A 31 25.59 -20.42 30.02
N VAL A 32 26.68 -19.67 29.83
CA VAL A 32 26.92 -18.90 28.59
C VAL A 32 28.22 -19.38 27.94
N THR A 33 28.11 -20.07 26.82
CA THR A 33 29.24 -20.39 25.93
C THR A 33 29.74 -19.09 25.30
N ARG A 34 30.75 -18.49 25.92
CA ARG A 34 31.56 -17.43 25.30
C ARG A 34 32.28 -18.03 24.09
N VAL A 35 31.93 -17.58 22.89
CA VAL A 35 32.80 -17.75 21.73
C VAL A 35 34.02 -16.87 21.98
N ALA A 36 35.16 -17.48 22.27
CA ALA A 36 36.42 -16.76 22.47
C ALA A 36 36.86 -16.09 21.16
N PRO A 37 37.35 -14.83 21.19
CA PRO A 37 37.98 -14.20 20.05
C PRO A 37 39.31 -14.95 19.82
N GLY A 38 39.32 -15.84 18.83
CA GLY A 38 40.46 -16.72 18.57
C GLY A 38 40.07 -18.10 18.02
N SER A 39 38.79 -18.45 17.95
CA SER A 39 38.41 -19.64 17.17
C SER A 39 38.56 -19.34 15.67
N SER A 40 39.46 -20.08 15.04
CA SER A 40 39.80 -20.09 13.61
C SER A 40 38.61 -20.31 12.66
N ARG A 41 37.40 -20.49 13.19
CA ARG A 41 36.16 -20.70 12.43
C ARG A 41 35.44 -19.39 12.10
N ALA A 42 35.58 -18.33 12.92
CA ALA A 42 34.98 -17.02 12.65
C ALA A 42 35.82 -16.16 11.68
N GLN A 43 37.14 -16.27 11.75
CA GLN A 43 38.05 -15.53 10.84
C GLN A 43 38.10 -16.13 9.42
N ARG A 44 37.69 -17.39 9.25
CA ARG A 44 37.67 -18.06 7.93
C ARG A 44 36.66 -17.42 6.96
N TRP A 45 35.57 -16.84 7.46
CA TRP A 45 34.55 -16.20 6.62
C TRP A 45 34.97 -14.83 6.05
N MET A 46 36.03 -14.21 6.58
CA MET A 46 36.50 -12.91 6.11
C MET A 46 37.69 -12.97 5.12
N ARG A 47 38.27 -14.15 4.84
CA ARG A 47 39.53 -14.25 4.08
C ARG A 47 39.58 -15.17 2.87
N GLU A 48 38.54 -15.93 2.54
CA GLU A 48 38.56 -16.79 1.35
C GLU A 48 37.37 -16.48 0.45
N GLY A 49 37.65 -15.81 -0.67
CA GLY A 49 36.77 -15.82 -1.84
C GLY A 49 36.72 -17.24 -2.40
N GLN A 50 35.79 -18.06 -1.90
CA GLN A 50 35.48 -19.33 -2.52
C GLN A 50 34.48 -19.11 -3.67
N PRO A 51 34.75 -19.64 -4.88
CA PRO A 51 33.81 -19.53 -5.99
C PRO A 51 32.54 -20.31 -5.66
N CYS A 52 31.38 -19.69 -5.89
CA CYS A 52 30.05 -20.29 -5.75
C CYS A 52 30.02 -21.69 -6.37
N GLN A 53 29.79 -22.72 -5.56
CA GLN A 53 29.40 -24.01 -6.09
C GLN A 53 27.95 -23.93 -6.56
N ARG A 54 27.78 -24.10 -7.88
CA ARG A 54 26.52 -24.12 -8.59
C ARG A 54 25.73 -25.36 -8.13
N HIS A 55 24.70 -25.17 -7.31
CA HIS A 55 23.64 -26.16 -7.21
C HIS A 55 22.79 -26.05 -8.48
N SER A 56 22.93 -27.00 -9.39
CA SER A 56 22.11 -27.11 -10.59
C SER A 56 20.69 -27.48 -10.18
N VAL A 57 19.79 -26.50 -10.18
CA VAL A 57 18.35 -26.74 -10.20
C VAL A 57 17.94 -26.80 -11.67
N SER A 58 17.28 -27.90 -12.03
CA SER A 58 16.88 -28.27 -13.39
C SER A 58 16.10 -27.16 -14.09
N ALA A 59 16.39 -27.05 -15.39
CA ALA A 59 15.93 -26.00 -16.30
C ALA A 59 14.41 -26.00 -16.50
N GLU A 60 13.71 -25.03 -15.93
CA GLU A 60 12.42 -24.52 -16.41
C GLU A 60 12.10 -23.21 -15.67
N GLY A 61 12.12 -22.06 -16.36
CA GLY A 61 11.65 -20.77 -15.81
C GLY A 61 12.58 -19.57 -16.01
N GLU A 62 13.16 -19.40 -17.19
CA GLU A 62 14.08 -18.31 -17.52
C GLU A 62 13.31 -17.01 -17.86
N LEU A 63 12.79 -16.35 -16.82
CA LEU A 63 12.43 -14.93 -16.83
C LEU A 63 12.33 -14.36 -15.40
N MET A 64 13.33 -14.65 -14.57
CA MET A 64 13.50 -13.98 -13.29
C MET A 64 14.83 -13.22 -13.32
N ALA A 65 14.76 -11.89 -13.23
CA ALA A 65 15.93 -11.08 -12.97
C ALA A 65 16.70 -11.68 -11.79
N SER A 66 17.99 -11.93 -11.97
CA SER A 66 18.88 -12.39 -10.91
C SER A 66 18.93 -11.30 -9.83
N PHE A 67 18.14 -11.46 -8.77
CA PHE A 67 18.17 -10.55 -7.64
C PHE A 67 19.35 -10.90 -6.71
N ASP A 68 20.10 -9.88 -6.30
CA ASP A 68 21.24 -10.01 -5.37
C ASP A 68 20.77 -10.46 -3.98
N TYR A 69 19.54 -10.11 -3.60
CA TYR A 69 18.91 -10.42 -2.32
C TYR A 69 17.56 -11.12 -2.53
N ASP A 70 17.23 -12.05 -1.64
CA ASP A 70 15.92 -12.72 -1.59
C ASP A 70 14.91 -11.91 -0.77
N VAL A 71 15.40 -11.15 0.21
CA VAL A 71 14.60 -10.30 1.10
C VAL A 71 15.31 -8.96 1.28
N VAL A 72 14.58 -7.86 1.09
CA VAL A 72 15.06 -6.52 1.46
C VAL A 72 14.27 -6.03 2.67
N ILE A 73 15.00 -5.58 3.69
CA ILE A 73 14.45 -5.00 4.91
C ILE A 73 14.77 -3.51 4.91
N ILE A 74 13.73 -2.69 5.01
CA ILE A 74 13.86 -1.24 5.07
C ILE A 74 13.77 -0.83 6.55
N GLY A 75 14.84 -0.24 7.05
CA GLY A 75 15.00 0.17 8.44
C GLY A 75 15.96 -0.78 9.20
N SER A 76 17.05 -0.25 9.76
CA SER A 76 18.00 -1.01 10.60
C SER A 76 17.72 -0.88 12.09
N GLY A 77 16.59 -0.28 12.48
CA GLY A 77 16.16 -0.23 13.87
C GLY A 77 15.93 -1.61 14.49
N PHE A 78 15.52 -1.67 15.77
CA PHE A 78 15.38 -2.93 16.52
C PHE A 78 14.54 -3.98 15.76
N GLY A 79 13.35 -3.60 15.27
CA GLY A 79 12.46 -4.52 14.54
C GLY A 79 13.07 -5.01 13.21
N GLY A 80 13.70 -4.12 12.45
CA GLY A 80 14.35 -4.47 11.19
C GLY A 80 15.57 -5.37 11.38
N SER A 81 16.38 -5.11 12.41
CA SER A 81 17.53 -5.94 12.79
C SER A 81 17.10 -7.34 13.24
N VAL A 82 16.04 -7.46 14.04
CA VAL A 82 15.48 -8.77 14.44
C VAL A 82 14.93 -9.51 13.22
N ALA A 83 14.17 -8.83 12.35
CA ALA A 83 13.65 -9.43 11.12
C ALA A 83 14.79 -9.90 10.20
N ALA A 84 15.86 -9.11 10.08
CA ALA A 84 17.04 -9.44 9.27
C ALA A 84 17.73 -10.69 9.80
N LEU A 85 17.95 -10.74 11.12
CA LEU A 85 18.53 -11.92 11.76
C LEU A 85 17.67 -13.16 11.52
N ARG A 86 16.36 -13.09 11.74
CA ARG A 86 15.46 -14.25 11.55
C ARG A 86 15.40 -14.72 10.11
N ALA A 87 15.40 -13.80 9.14
CA ALA A 87 15.43 -14.15 7.72
C ALA A 87 16.79 -14.76 7.31
N ALA A 88 17.89 -14.23 7.83
CA ALA A 88 19.23 -14.77 7.59
C ALA A 88 19.42 -16.15 8.25
N GLU A 89 18.94 -16.36 9.48
CA GLU A 89 18.94 -17.67 10.17
C GLU A 89 18.16 -18.73 9.38
N LYS A 90 17.12 -18.31 8.64
CA LYS A 90 16.34 -19.18 7.76
C LYS A 90 17.00 -19.41 6.38
N GLY A 91 18.15 -18.81 6.11
CA GLY A 91 18.95 -19.02 4.91
C GLY A 91 18.66 -18.08 3.74
N TYR A 92 17.87 -17.02 3.93
CA TYR A 92 17.63 -16.01 2.89
C TYR A 92 18.83 -15.07 2.75
N ARG A 93 19.14 -14.63 1.53
CA ARG A 93 20.06 -13.50 1.28
C ARG A 93 19.35 -12.19 1.60
N VAL A 94 19.67 -11.59 2.73
CA VAL A 94 18.98 -10.39 3.24
C VAL A 94 19.77 -9.13 2.94
N GLY A 95 19.16 -8.18 2.25
CA GLY A 95 19.66 -6.81 2.12
C GLY A 95 18.97 -5.91 3.16
N VAL A 96 19.74 -5.18 3.97
CA VAL A 96 19.16 -4.15 4.87
C VAL A 96 19.45 -2.78 4.27
N MET A 97 18.40 -2.01 4.03
CA MET A 97 18.47 -0.63 3.54
C MET A 97 17.96 0.30 4.63
N GLU A 98 18.71 1.36 4.92
CA GLU A 98 18.32 2.40 5.87
C GLU A 98 18.67 3.75 5.25
N SER A 99 17.87 4.78 5.55
CA SER A 99 18.14 6.15 5.14
C SER A 99 18.46 6.96 6.39
N GLY A 100 19.73 7.33 6.56
CA GLY A 100 20.18 8.11 7.70
C GLY A 100 21.69 8.26 7.74
N ARG A 101 22.20 8.85 8.81
CA ARG A 101 23.65 8.93 9.04
C ARG A 101 24.21 7.50 9.11
N ARG A 102 25.28 7.21 8.36
CA ARG A 102 25.99 5.94 8.50
C ARG A 102 26.72 5.96 9.84
N TRP A 103 26.40 5.02 10.71
CA TRP A 103 27.05 4.87 12.01
C TRP A 103 28.14 3.80 11.88
N PRO A 104 29.43 4.15 12.01
CA PRO A 104 30.45 3.14 12.22
C PRO A 104 30.28 2.52 13.61
N ASP A 105 30.69 1.27 13.78
CA ASP A 105 30.47 0.48 15.01
C ASP A 105 31.02 1.19 16.27
N GLU A 106 32.06 1.99 16.10
CA GLU A 106 32.69 2.79 17.15
C GLU A 106 31.83 3.96 17.64
N ASP A 107 30.94 4.48 16.79
CA ASP A 107 30.04 5.59 17.11
C ASP A 107 28.69 5.13 17.66
N ILE A 108 28.42 3.82 17.68
CA ILE A 108 27.16 3.28 18.22
C ILE A 108 27.12 3.55 19.74
N PRO A 109 26.07 4.25 20.24
CA PRO A 109 25.95 4.55 21.66
C PRO A 109 25.94 3.26 22.49
N LYS A 110 26.92 3.12 23.40
CA LYS A 110 27.01 1.96 24.31
C LYS A 110 26.04 2.05 25.49
N THR A 111 25.45 3.22 25.71
CA THR A 111 24.49 3.50 26.77
C THR A 111 23.38 4.41 26.27
N GLN A 112 22.20 4.31 26.88
CA GLN A 112 21.03 5.15 26.56
C GLN A 112 21.22 6.63 26.98
N TRP A 113 22.29 6.93 27.72
CA TRP A 113 22.65 8.25 28.24
C TRP A 113 23.48 9.10 27.25
N ASP A 114 23.60 8.68 26.00
CA ASP A 114 24.29 9.46 24.96
C ASP A 114 23.39 10.60 24.45
N LEU A 115 23.26 11.65 25.28
CA LEU A 115 22.33 12.77 25.08
C LEU A 115 22.53 13.48 23.74
N ARG A 116 23.77 13.63 23.26
CA ARG A 116 24.10 14.27 21.97
C ARG A 116 23.53 13.49 20.77
N HIS A 117 23.42 12.17 20.87
CA HIS A 117 22.91 11.30 19.83
C HIS A 117 21.41 10.99 20.02
N PHE A 118 20.94 10.98 21.27
CA PHE A 118 19.51 10.95 21.59
C PHE A 118 18.78 12.21 21.09
N LEU A 119 19.45 13.36 21.13
CA LEU A 119 18.95 14.64 20.59
C LEU A 119 19.19 14.79 19.07
N ALA A 120 19.52 13.70 18.35
CA ALA A 120 19.71 13.77 16.91
C ALA A 120 18.44 14.31 16.23
N ARG A 121 18.63 15.36 15.43
CA ARG A 121 17.55 15.98 14.66
C ARG A 121 17.11 15.03 13.56
N VAL A 122 15.97 14.38 13.76
CA VAL A 122 15.27 13.67 12.69
C VAL A 122 14.79 14.71 11.69
N THR A 123 15.32 14.64 10.47
CA THR A 123 14.89 15.51 9.37
C THR A 123 14.20 14.64 8.34
N ASP A 124 12.90 14.83 8.16
CA ASP A 124 12.16 14.11 7.14
C ASP A 124 12.63 14.53 5.74
N VAL A 125 13.04 13.56 4.93
CA VAL A 125 13.49 13.78 3.55
C VAL A 125 12.31 14.23 2.66
N LYS A 126 11.09 13.76 2.95
CA LYS A 126 9.84 14.20 2.32
C LYS A 126 8.80 14.45 3.41
N PRO A 127 8.84 15.61 4.08
CA PRO A 127 7.98 15.89 5.23
C PRO A 127 6.51 15.86 4.80
N LEU A 128 5.68 15.30 5.67
CA LEU A 128 4.23 15.41 5.53
C LEU A 128 3.80 16.89 5.61
N PRO A 129 2.72 17.29 4.91
CA PRO A 129 2.22 18.65 5.00
C PRO A 129 1.93 19.02 6.46
N ARG A 130 2.28 20.25 6.89
CA ARG A 130 2.03 20.72 8.27
C ARG A 130 0.56 20.63 8.71
N ARG A 131 -0.38 20.63 7.76
CA ARG A 131 -1.82 20.51 8.00
C ARG A 131 -2.35 19.05 7.93
N ASP A 132 -1.51 18.08 7.58
CA ASP A 132 -1.79 16.64 7.65
C ASP A 132 -0.57 15.88 8.21
N PRO A 133 -0.26 16.08 9.51
CA PRO A 133 0.94 15.50 10.13
C PRO A 133 0.92 13.97 10.18
N ASN A 134 -0.26 13.35 10.03
CA ASN A 134 -0.42 11.89 10.05
C ASN A 134 -0.56 11.29 8.63
N GLY A 135 -0.59 12.09 7.57
CA GLY A 135 -0.80 11.60 6.19
C GLY A 135 -2.14 10.92 5.97
N THR A 136 -3.15 11.27 6.77
CA THR A 136 -4.46 10.58 6.80
C THR A 136 -5.52 11.25 5.93
N ALA A 137 -5.29 12.48 5.46
CA ALA A 137 -6.26 13.22 4.66
C ALA A 137 -6.62 12.46 3.37
N ALA A 138 -5.64 11.82 2.73
CA ALA A 138 -5.85 10.99 1.53
C ALA A 138 -6.82 9.83 1.79
N PHE A 139 -6.69 9.17 2.95
CA PHE A 139 -7.54 8.06 3.33
C PHE A 139 -8.99 8.50 3.57
N TYR A 140 -9.20 9.56 4.35
CA TYR A 140 -10.54 10.07 4.62
C TYR A 140 -11.22 10.66 3.39
N ALA A 141 -10.46 11.32 2.51
CA ALA A 141 -10.97 11.80 1.24
C ALA A 141 -11.56 10.66 0.39
N MET A 142 -10.91 9.50 0.37
CA MET A 142 -11.40 8.36 -0.40
C MET A 142 -12.62 7.68 0.21
N ILE A 143 -12.71 7.62 1.54
CA ILE A 143 -13.95 7.18 2.19
C ILE A 143 -15.09 8.11 1.77
N ALA A 144 -14.87 9.42 1.81
CA ALA A 144 -15.87 10.40 1.38
C ALA A 144 -16.24 10.23 -0.10
N TRP A 145 -15.29 9.95 -0.98
CA TRP A 145 -15.54 9.66 -2.40
C TRP A 145 -16.32 8.36 -2.60
N MET A 146 -16.01 7.31 -1.83
CA MET A 146 -16.80 6.07 -1.81
C MET A 146 -18.24 6.32 -1.42
N PHE A 147 -18.46 7.14 -0.38
CA PHE A 147 -19.79 7.52 0.06
C PHE A 147 -20.53 8.34 -0.97
N GLY A 148 -19.86 9.34 -1.56
CA GLY A 148 -20.42 10.13 -2.66
C GLY A 148 -20.92 9.26 -3.81
N GLY A 149 -20.18 8.20 -4.17
CA GLY A 149 -20.57 7.26 -5.22
C GLY A 149 -21.88 6.52 -4.96
N TYR A 150 -22.00 5.83 -3.82
CA TYR A 150 -23.22 5.05 -3.55
C TYR A 150 -24.41 5.94 -3.20
N ILE A 151 -24.20 7.06 -2.49
CA ILE A 151 -25.26 8.04 -2.17
C ILE A 151 -25.76 8.66 -3.47
N GLY A 152 -24.86 9.13 -4.35
CA GLY A 152 -25.22 9.67 -5.65
C GLY A 152 -25.98 8.66 -6.51
N SER A 153 -25.54 7.40 -6.52
CA SER A 153 -26.24 6.31 -7.22
C SER A 153 -27.64 6.04 -6.70
N THR A 154 -27.81 6.08 -5.38
CA THR A 154 -29.10 5.88 -4.72
C THR A 154 -30.04 7.06 -5.00
N LEU A 155 -29.58 8.30 -4.82
CA LEU A 155 -30.40 9.50 -5.08
C LEU A 155 -30.84 9.60 -6.54
N ILE A 156 -29.91 9.42 -7.49
CA ILE A 156 -30.24 9.42 -8.93
C ILE A 156 -31.16 8.24 -9.27
N GLY A 157 -30.99 7.11 -8.60
CA GLY A 157 -31.87 5.93 -8.70
C GLY A 157 -33.21 6.04 -7.98
N LEU A 158 -33.47 7.09 -7.20
CA LEU A 158 -34.79 7.41 -6.65
C LEU A 158 -35.55 8.35 -7.59
N ILE A 159 -34.85 9.24 -8.29
CA ILE A 159 -35.44 10.19 -9.25
C ILE A 159 -35.91 9.47 -10.53
N GLY A 160 -35.14 8.50 -11.02
CA GLY A 160 -35.58 7.54 -12.03
C GLY A 160 -35.88 6.19 -11.38
N SER A 161 -36.87 5.43 -11.83
CA SER A 161 -37.20 4.12 -11.23
C SER A 161 -35.93 3.28 -11.00
N PRO A 162 -35.69 2.75 -9.77
CA PRO A 162 -34.48 1.99 -9.42
C PRO A 162 -34.19 0.84 -10.38
N ARG A 163 -35.26 0.31 -10.98
CA ARG A 163 -35.26 -0.59 -12.12
C ARG A 163 -35.99 0.08 -13.27
N SER A 164 -35.21 0.66 -14.20
CA SER A 164 -35.75 1.00 -15.51
C SER A 164 -36.09 -0.28 -16.27
N THR A 165 -37.14 -0.25 -17.10
CA THR A 165 -37.50 -1.31 -18.05
C THR A 165 -36.78 -1.19 -19.39
N SER A 166 -36.11 -0.05 -19.66
CA SER A 166 -35.41 0.22 -20.91
C SER A 166 -33.89 0.36 -20.70
N ARG A 167 -33.13 -0.32 -21.56
CA ARG A 167 -31.67 -0.20 -21.68
C ARG A 167 -31.23 1.26 -21.91
N GLN A 168 -32.06 2.05 -22.59
CA GLN A 168 -31.75 3.45 -22.88
C GLN A 168 -31.71 4.27 -21.59
N ARG A 169 -32.72 4.15 -20.71
CA ARG A 169 -32.70 4.86 -19.42
C ARG A 169 -31.61 4.33 -18.48
N ALA A 170 -31.27 3.05 -18.56
CA ALA A 170 -30.12 2.51 -17.83
C ALA A 170 -28.80 3.17 -18.30
N ALA A 171 -28.64 3.37 -19.60
CA ALA A 171 -27.51 4.11 -20.16
C ALA A 171 -27.53 5.60 -19.78
N GLU A 172 -28.69 6.26 -19.82
CA GLU A 172 -28.87 7.64 -19.35
C GLU A 172 -28.49 7.78 -17.86
N ARG A 173 -28.89 6.82 -17.01
CA ARG A 173 -28.49 6.76 -15.60
C ARG A 173 -26.97 6.62 -15.45
N MET A 174 -26.33 5.75 -16.23
CA MET A 174 -24.87 5.62 -16.21
C MET A 174 -24.19 6.94 -16.65
N GLY A 175 -24.73 7.61 -17.65
CA GLY A 175 -24.27 8.93 -18.09
C GLY A 175 -24.41 10.00 -16.99
N ALA A 176 -25.56 10.02 -16.30
CA ALA A 176 -25.80 10.93 -15.18
C ALA A 176 -24.82 10.68 -14.02
N LEU A 177 -24.56 9.41 -13.70
CA LEU A 177 -23.59 9.03 -12.66
C LEU A 177 -22.15 9.37 -13.05
N ALA A 178 -21.79 9.23 -14.31
CA ALA A 178 -20.47 9.64 -14.81
C ALA A 178 -20.29 11.16 -14.70
N GLY A 179 -21.31 11.94 -15.11
CA GLY A 179 -21.31 13.40 -14.96
C GLY A 179 -21.22 13.83 -13.49
N PHE A 180 -22.04 13.23 -12.63
CA PHE A 180 -21.98 13.45 -11.18
C PHE A 180 -20.59 13.14 -10.62
N ALA A 181 -19.98 12.01 -11.00
CA ALA A 181 -18.68 11.60 -10.49
C ALA A 181 -17.56 12.57 -10.88
N ILE A 182 -17.58 13.11 -12.10
CA ILE A 182 -16.63 14.13 -12.56
C ILE A 182 -16.78 15.40 -11.72
N VAL A 183 -18.01 15.91 -11.57
CA VAL A 183 -18.27 17.13 -10.79
C VAL A 183 -17.92 16.95 -9.33
N ALA A 184 -18.37 15.86 -8.69
CA ALA A 184 -18.07 15.54 -7.30
C ALA A 184 -16.57 15.34 -7.07
N GLY A 185 -15.87 14.67 -8.00
CA GLY A 185 -14.43 14.47 -7.93
C GLY A 185 -13.65 15.79 -8.01
N ILE A 186 -13.97 16.66 -8.97
CA ILE A 186 -13.33 17.97 -9.11
C ILE A 186 -13.64 18.85 -7.90
N LEU A 187 -14.93 18.98 -7.54
CA LEU A 187 -15.37 19.85 -6.44
C LEU A 187 -14.73 19.43 -5.11
N SER A 188 -14.71 18.13 -4.82
CA SER A 188 -14.13 17.62 -3.57
C SER A 188 -12.62 17.87 -3.49
N VAL A 189 -11.85 17.64 -4.56
CA VAL A 189 -10.39 17.92 -4.56
C VAL A 189 -10.12 19.41 -4.43
N VAL A 190 -10.87 20.26 -5.14
CA VAL A 190 -10.76 21.72 -5.05
C VAL A 190 -11.10 22.20 -3.64
N MET A 191 -12.18 21.70 -3.05
CA MET A 191 -12.58 22.00 -1.67
C MET A 191 -11.52 21.56 -0.66
N LEU A 192 -11.02 20.33 -0.77
CA LEU A 192 -9.99 19.79 0.14
C LEU A 192 -8.70 20.63 0.07
N ARG A 193 -8.33 21.09 -1.13
CA ARG A 193 -7.20 21.99 -1.32
C ARG A 193 -7.47 23.39 -0.75
N ALA A 194 -8.61 23.98 -1.04
CA ALA A 194 -8.94 25.35 -0.63
C ALA A 194 -9.12 25.48 0.89
N CYS A 195 -9.87 24.56 1.50
CA CYS A 195 -10.21 24.63 2.92
C CYS A 195 -9.09 24.07 3.82
N PHE A 196 -8.47 22.95 3.42
CA PHE A 196 -7.53 22.23 4.28
C PHE A 196 -6.07 22.35 3.83
N GLY A 197 -5.81 22.92 2.64
CA GLY A 197 -4.46 22.90 2.06
C GLY A 197 -3.97 21.48 1.77
N ALA A 198 -4.87 20.51 1.64
CA ALA A 198 -4.53 19.13 1.36
C ALA A 198 -4.15 18.97 -0.12
N PHE A 199 -3.30 17.97 -0.40
CA PHE A 199 -2.85 17.61 -1.75
C PHE A 199 -2.07 18.70 -2.50
N SER A 200 -0.90 19.06 -1.97
CA SER A 200 0.07 19.92 -2.65
C SER A 200 0.75 19.19 -3.82
N GLY A 201 0.09 19.17 -4.98
CA GLY A 201 0.59 18.60 -6.25
C GLY A 201 -0.40 17.65 -6.91
N HIS A 202 -0.26 17.39 -8.22
CA HIS A 202 -1.05 16.41 -8.98
C HIS A 202 -2.59 16.57 -8.92
N VAL A 203 -3.08 17.82 -8.89
CA VAL A 203 -4.53 18.12 -8.78
C VAL A 203 -5.36 17.39 -9.83
N VAL A 204 -4.94 17.44 -11.10
CA VAL A 204 -5.65 16.78 -12.20
C VAL A 204 -5.72 15.27 -12.01
N ALA A 205 -4.62 14.65 -11.58
CA ALA A 205 -4.59 13.21 -11.32
C ALA A 205 -5.51 12.84 -10.16
N LEU A 206 -5.54 13.64 -9.09
CA LEU A 206 -6.43 13.41 -7.95
C LEU A 206 -7.89 13.61 -8.31
N CYS A 207 -8.23 14.60 -9.13
CA CYS A 207 -9.58 14.77 -9.66
C CYS A 207 -10.00 13.53 -10.48
N ALA A 208 -9.11 13.00 -11.33
CA ALA A 208 -9.37 11.79 -12.10
C ALA A 208 -9.53 10.55 -11.21
N ILE A 209 -8.68 10.39 -10.20
CA ILE A 209 -8.78 9.30 -9.21
C ILE A 209 -10.09 9.41 -8.43
N ALA A 210 -10.45 10.62 -7.99
CA ALA A 210 -11.70 10.89 -7.27
C ALA A 210 -12.91 10.55 -8.16
N ALA A 211 -12.94 11.04 -9.40
CA ALA A 211 -14.01 10.75 -10.35
C ALA A 211 -14.12 9.25 -10.65
N LEU A 212 -13.01 8.55 -10.90
CA LEU A 212 -13.00 7.10 -11.12
C LEU A 212 -13.50 6.34 -9.88
N THR A 213 -13.08 6.77 -8.69
CA THR A 213 -13.48 6.19 -7.41
C THR A 213 -14.98 6.36 -7.17
N VAL A 214 -15.49 7.58 -7.31
CA VAL A 214 -16.93 7.90 -7.18
C VAL A 214 -17.74 7.11 -8.20
N PHE A 215 -17.30 7.08 -9.46
CA PHE A 215 -18.00 6.38 -10.54
C PHE A 215 -18.00 4.86 -10.36
N ALA A 216 -16.87 4.25 -9.98
CA ALA A 216 -16.78 2.82 -9.74
C ALA A 216 -17.74 2.38 -8.63
N SER A 217 -17.80 3.12 -7.53
CA SER A 217 -18.78 2.87 -6.45
C SER A 217 -20.21 3.09 -6.94
N ALA A 218 -20.47 4.18 -7.66
CA ALA A 218 -21.81 4.50 -8.17
C ALA A 218 -22.34 3.45 -9.15
N ALA A 219 -21.52 3.03 -10.11
CA ALA A 219 -21.85 2.03 -11.10
C ALA A 219 -22.04 0.64 -10.47
N ALA A 220 -21.16 0.24 -9.56
CA ALA A 220 -21.33 -1.00 -8.80
C ALA A 220 -22.63 -0.98 -7.99
N THR A 221 -22.94 0.14 -7.34
CA THR A 221 -24.20 0.32 -6.59
C THR A 221 -25.40 0.21 -7.50
N ALA A 222 -25.39 0.89 -8.64
CA ALA A 222 -26.50 0.85 -9.60
C ALA A 222 -26.70 -0.56 -10.18
N GLY A 223 -25.62 -1.27 -10.51
CA GLY A 223 -25.66 -2.64 -11.01
C GLY A 223 -26.22 -3.62 -9.98
N ILE A 224 -25.81 -3.51 -8.72
CA ILE A 224 -26.35 -4.34 -7.62
C ILE A 224 -27.82 -3.99 -7.35
N GLN A 225 -28.19 -2.71 -7.38
CA GLN A 225 -29.59 -2.29 -7.27
C GLN A 225 -30.45 -2.79 -8.44
N ALA A 226 -29.90 -2.90 -9.65
CA ALA A 226 -30.61 -3.51 -10.77
C ALA A 226 -30.91 -5.01 -10.53
N ALA A 227 -30.09 -5.69 -9.72
CA ALA A 227 -30.23 -7.11 -9.37
C ALA A 227 -31.07 -7.37 -8.09
N ALA A 228 -30.94 -6.53 -7.07
CA ALA A 228 -31.55 -6.73 -5.75
C ALA A 228 -32.56 -5.63 -5.36
N GLY A 229 -32.84 -4.68 -6.26
CA GLY A 229 -33.68 -3.52 -5.96
C GLY A 229 -33.01 -2.58 -4.94
N PRO A 230 -33.79 -1.73 -4.27
CA PRO A 230 -33.27 -0.79 -3.26
C PRO A 230 -32.58 -1.46 -2.07
N ALA A 231 -32.94 -2.71 -1.75
CA ALA A 231 -32.23 -3.53 -0.75
C ALA A 231 -30.76 -3.77 -1.13
N GLY A 232 -30.42 -3.71 -2.43
CA GLY A 232 -29.04 -3.80 -2.92
C GLY A 232 -28.10 -2.72 -2.36
N THR A 233 -28.63 -1.56 -1.95
CA THR A 233 -27.85 -0.52 -1.28
C THR A 233 -27.27 -1.02 0.04
N GLY A 234 -28.04 -1.80 0.82
CA GLY A 234 -27.59 -2.37 2.09
C GLY A 234 -26.41 -3.32 1.91
N LEU A 235 -26.43 -4.12 0.83
CA LEU A 235 -25.31 -5.01 0.48
C LEU A 235 -24.05 -4.21 0.13
N VAL A 236 -24.18 -3.13 -0.63
CA VAL A 236 -23.05 -2.24 -0.95
C VAL A 236 -22.50 -1.60 0.30
N ILE A 237 -23.36 -1.13 1.22
CA ILE A 237 -22.91 -0.56 2.50
C ILE A 237 -22.12 -1.62 3.29
N LEU A 238 -22.64 -2.84 3.42
CA LEU A 238 -21.96 -3.92 4.12
C LEU A 238 -20.58 -4.23 3.50
N VAL A 239 -20.49 -4.33 2.17
CA VAL A 239 -19.27 -4.77 1.49
C VAL A 239 -18.26 -3.64 1.29
N PHE A 240 -18.68 -2.45 0.85
CA PHE A 240 -17.77 -1.35 0.54
C PHE A 240 -17.49 -0.49 1.78
N VAL A 241 -18.50 -0.22 2.60
CA VAL A 241 -18.34 0.67 3.75
C VAL A 241 -17.80 -0.10 4.94
N ILE A 242 -18.48 -1.16 5.37
CA ILE A 242 -18.08 -1.89 6.58
C ILE A 242 -16.83 -2.72 6.29
N LEU A 243 -16.92 -3.69 5.39
CA LEU A 243 -15.82 -4.60 5.09
C LEU A 243 -14.67 -3.89 4.35
N GLY A 244 -15.01 -3.07 3.36
CA GLY A 244 -14.05 -2.37 2.51
C GLY A 244 -13.20 -1.37 3.27
N ASN A 245 -13.77 -0.63 4.24
CA ASN A 245 -12.99 0.29 5.07
C ASN A 245 -11.96 -0.48 5.93
N SER A 246 -12.37 -1.55 6.61
CA SER A 246 -11.48 -2.40 7.40
C SER A 246 -10.35 -3.03 6.55
N ALA A 247 -10.67 -3.40 5.31
CA ALA A 247 -9.71 -4.01 4.39
C ALA A 247 -8.78 -2.98 3.69
N SER A 248 -9.16 -1.70 3.65
CA SER A 248 -8.45 -0.68 2.86
C SER A 248 -7.03 -0.35 3.34
N GLY A 249 -6.67 -0.77 4.57
CA GLY A 249 -5.40 -0.46 5.21
C GLY A 249 -5.43 0.81 6.07
N GLY A 250 -6.39 1.71 5.88
CA GLY A 250 -6.55 2.88 6.74
C GLY A 250 -5.25 3.68 6.91
N PRO A 251 -4.88 4.12 8.13
CA PRO A 251 -3.61 4.78 8.41
C PRO A 251 -2.39 3.84 8.32
N PHE A 252 -2.59 2.53 8.17
CA PHE A 252 -1.53 1.53 8.08
C PHE A 252 -1.35 1.03 6.63
N ALA A 253 -0.22 0.37 6.39
CA ALA A 253 0.04 -0.26 5.10
C ALA A 253 -0.74 -1.58 4.99
N ARG A 254 -1.42 -1.81 3.87
CA ARG A 254 -2.19 -3.05 3.59
C ARG A 254 -1.40 -4.35 3.82
N PRO A 255 -0.08 -4.44 3.54
CA PRO A 255 0.71 -5.64 3.83
C PRO A 255 0.80 -6.02 5.32
N LEU A 256 0.52 -5.08 6.23
CA LEU A 256 0.52 -5.31 7.68
C LEU A 256 -0.80 -5.90 8.19
N LEU A 257 -1.84 -5.95 7.34
CA LEU A 257 -3.11 -6.56 7.70
C LEU A 257 -3.01 -8.09 7.72
N PRO A 258 -3.80 -8.78 8.56
CA PRO A 258 -3.94 -10.23 8.50
C PRO A 258 -4.33 -10.71 7.09
N GLY A 259 -3.92 -11.93 6.73
CA GLY A 259 -3.99 -12.44 5.35
C GLY A 259 -5.33 -12.22 4.64
N PHE A 260 -6.45 -12.51 5.32
CA PHE A 260 -7.81 -12.30 4.81
C PHE A 260 -8.10 -10.85 4.41
N TRP A 261 -7.80 -9.90 5.30
CA TRP A 261 -8.01 -8.46 5.08
C TRP A 261 -7.07 -7.91 4.01
N ARG A 262 -5.84 -8.42 3.96
CA ARG A 262 -4.86 -8.06 2.94
C ARG A 262 -5.31 -8.47 1.53
N THR A 263 -5.87 -9.66 1.36
CA THR A 263 -6.37 -10.13 0.05
C THR A 263 -7.61 -9.38 -0.38
N ILE A 264 -8.59 -9.22 0.52
CA ILE A 264 -9.85 -8.54 0.20
C ILE A 264 -9.62 -7.04 -0.07
N GLY A 265 -8.73 -6.41 0.68
CA GLY A 265 -8.34 -5.01 0.47
C GLY A 265 -7.63 -4.75 -0.86
N GLY A 266 -7.13 -5.80 -1.52
CA GLY A 266 -6.57 -5.73 -2.87
C GLY A 266 -7.62 -5.60 -3.96
N VAL A 267 -8.80 -6.19 -3.76
CA VAL A 267 -9.83 -6.37 -4.80
C VAL A 267 -11.07 -5.50 -4.61
N LEU A 268 -11.27 -4.94 -3.42
CA LEU A 268 -12.38 -4.04 -3.16
C LEU A 268 -12.06 -2.59 -3.59
N PRO A 269 -13.06 -1.83 -4.09
CA PRO A 269 -12.85 -0.45 -4.53
C PRO A 269 -12.21 0.46 -3.48
N PRO A 270 -12.60 0.45 -2.19
CA PRO A 270 -11.96 1.30 -1.18
C PRO A 270 -10.45 1.07 -1.05
N GLY A 271 -10.02 -0.19 -1.01
CA GLY A 271 -8.60 -0.52 -0.88
C GLY A 271 -7.79 -0.23 -2.14
N ALA A 272 -8.40 -0.41 -3.33
CA ALA A 272 -7.79 0.00 -4.59
C ALA A 272 -7.66 1.54 -4.69
N SER A 273 -8.68 2.30 -4.27
CA SER A 273 -8.59 3.76 -4.22
C SER A 273 -7.45 4.24 -3.32
N VAL A 274 -7.30 3.63 -2.13
CA VAL A 274 -6.21 3.95 -1.17
C VAL A 274 -4.83 3.75 -1.79
N ASP A 275 -4.62 2.61 -2.43
CA ASP A 275 -3.38 2.37 -3.15
C ASP A 275 -3.12 3.37 -4.27
N LEU A 276 -4.16 3.68 -5.05
CA LEU A 276 -4.03 4.49 -6.24
C LEU A 276 -3.60 5.91 -5.88
N ALA A 277 -4.25 6.57 -4.91
CA ALA A 277 -3.76 7.91 -4.55
C ALA A 277 -2.48 7.88 -3.72
N ARG A 278 -2.19 6.84 -2.93
CA ARG A 278 -0.86 6.72 -2.29
C ARG A 278 0.24 6.66 -3.34
N SER A 279 0.03 5.87 -4.39
CA SER A 279 0.96 5.74 -5.51
C SER A 279 1.12 7.07 -6.25
N ALA A 280 0.03 7.80 -6.48
CA ALA A 280 0.08 9.11 -7.13
C ALA A 280 0.68 10.24 -6.26
N LEU A 281 0.40 10.26 -4.95
CA LEU A 281 0.85 11.32 -4.02
C LEU A 281 2.30 11.12 -3.57
N PHE A 282 2.68 9.88 -3.27
CA PHE A 282 3.95 9.59 -2.60
C PHE A 282 5.00 8.98 -3.52
N PHE A 283 4.59 8.21 -4.53
CA PHE A 283 5.47 7.37 -5.35
C PHE A 283 5.44 7.70 -6.85
N ASP A 284 5.07 8.94 -7.21
CA ASP A 284 5.09 9.45 -8.60
C ASP A 284 4.39 8.53 -9.63
N GLY A 285 3.33 7.83 -9.21
CA GLY A 285 2.55 6.94 -10.06
C GLY A 285 3.11 5.52 -10.22
N ALA A 286 4.04 5.08 -9.38
CA ALA A 286 4.54 3.71 -9.42
C ALA A 286 3.42 2.67 -9.12
N ARG A 287 3.31 1.63 -9.95
CA ARG A 287 2.34 0.50 -9.82
C ARG A 287 0.85 0.91 -9.75
N ILE A 288 0.44 1.96 -10.46
CA ILE A 288 -0.96 2.39 -10.52
C ILE A 288 -1.89 1.48 -11.34
N ALA A 289 -1.33 0.63 -12.21
CA ALA A 289 -2.13 -0.21 -13.12
C ALA A 289 -3.05 -1.19 -12.36
N GLY A 290 -2.55 -1.86 -11.33
CA GLY A 290 -3.34 -2.83 -10.54
C GLY A 290 -4.60 -2.19 -9.92
N PRO A 291 -4.45 -1.12 -9.11
CA PRO A 291 -5.58 -0.40 -8.55
C PRO A 291 -6.57 0.15 -9.59
N ILE A 292 -6.07 0.69 -10.71
CA ILE A 292 -6.92 1.18 -11.80
C ILE A 292 -7.74 0.03 -12.41
N LEU A 293 -7.12 -1.13 -12.65
CA LEU A 293 -7.80 -2.31 -13.19
C LEU A 293 -8.90 -2.81 -12.25
N VAL A 294 -8.69 -2.78 -10.94
CA VAL A 294 -9.72 -3.15 -9.95
C VAL A 294 -10.92 -2.20 -10.04
N LEU A 295 -10.68 -0.88 -10.03
CA LEU A 295 -11.76 0.12 -10.15
C LEU A 295 -12.48 0.05 -11.50
N ALA A 296 -11.73 -0.18 -12.59
CA ALA A 296 -12.27 -0.35 -13.93
C ALA A 296 -13.11 -1.64 -14.03
N ALA A 297 -12.67 -2.75 -13.42
CA ALA A 297 -13.42 -4.00 -13.39
C ALA A 297 -14.76 -3.83 -12.65
N TRP A 298 -14.75 -3.20 -11.47
CA TRP A 298 -15.99 -2.90 -10.74
C TRP A 298 -16.92 -1.98 -11.50
N THR A 299 -16.36 -0.98 -12.20
CA THR A 299 -17.11 -0.10 -13.09
C THR A 299 -17.77 -0.90 -14.23
N ALA A 300 -16.99 -1.73 -14.92
CA ALA A 300 -17.47 -2.54 -16.04
C ALA A 300 -18.55 -3.53 -15.60
N ILE A 301 -18.35 -4.22 -14.47
CA ILE A 301 -19.33 -5.14 -13.89
C ILE A 301 -20.61 -4.39 -13.51
N GLY A 302 -20.50 -3.25 -12.83
CA GLY A 302 -21.64 -2.43 -12.42
C GLY A 302 -22.46 -1.92 -13.61
N VAL A 303 -21.79 -1.39 -14.63
CA VAL A 303 -22.42 -0.94 -15.88
C VAL A 303 -23.08 -2.12 -16.60
N ALA A 304 -22.38 -3.25 -16.77
CA ALA A 304 -22.92 -4.43 -17.44
C ALA A 304 -24.16 -4.98 -16.71
N LEU A 305 -24.12 -5.10 -15.38
CA LEU A 305 -25.26 -5.51 -14.58
C LEU A 305 -26.42 -4.54 -14.72
N SER A 306 -26.16 -3.23 -14.66
CA SER A 306 -27.21 -2.22 -14.81
C SER A 306 -27.88 -2.24 -16.19
N LEU A 307 -27.10 -2.45 -17.26
CA LEU A 307 -27.62 -2.50 -18.63
C LEU A 307 -28.35 -3.81 -18.95
N THR A 308 -27.91 -4.93 -18.36
CA THR A 308 -28.52 -6.26 -18.62
C THR A 308 -29.76 -6.52 -17.78
N LEU A 309 -29.75 -6.10 -16.50
CA LEU A 309 -30.86 -6.34 -15.56
C LEU A 309 -31.87 -5.19 -15.51
N GLY A 310 -31.54 -4.01 -16.03
CA GLY A 310 -32.48 -2.90 -16.27
C GLY A 310 -33.53 -3.16 -17.36
N GLY A 311 -34.03 -4.39 -17.44
CA GLY A 311 -35.07 -4.84 -18.37
C GLY A 311 -36.01 -5.90 -17.78
N ARG A 312 -35.91 -6.23 -16.49
CA ARG A 312 -36.79 -7.21 -15.81
C ARG A 312 -37.87 -6.50 -14.99
N ILE A 313 -39.13 -6.87 -15.22
CA ILE A 313 -40.38 -6.32 -14.63
C ILE A 313 -40.42 -6.58 -13.11
N MET A 314 -41.07 -5.71 -12.33
CA MET A 314 -41.23 -5.89 -10.87
C MET A 314 -42.66 -5.67 -10.37
N ASP A 315 -43.02 -6.42 -9.34
CA ASP A 315 -44.29 -6.41 -8.61
C ASP A 315 -44.34 -5.30 -7.52
N PRO A 316 -45.52 -4.77 -7.14
CA PRO A 316 -45.66 -3.59 -6.28
C PRO A 316 -45.10 -3.70 -4.84
N ALA A 317 -44.97 -4.90 -4.28
CA ALA A 317 -44.61 -5.13 -2.88
C ALA A 317 -43.18 -4.69 -2.51
N ASP A 318 -42.28 -4.66 -3.49
CA ASP A 318 -40.88 -4.30 -3.26
C ASP A 318 -40.64 -2.77 -3.20
N ALA A 319 -41.62 -1.96 -3.61
CA ALA A 319 -41.55 -0.50 -3.58
C ALA A 319 -41.73 0.07 -2.16
N GLU A 320 -42.48 -0.61 -1.30
CA GLU A 320 -42.70 -0.22 0.11
C GLU A 320 -41.46 -0.47 0.98
N ALA A 321 -40.76 -1.59 0.77
CA ALA A 321 -39.52 -1.90 1.48
C ALA A 321 -38.37 -0.92 1.14
N ALA A 322 -38.39 -0.35 -0.06
CA ALA A 322 -37.44 0.65 -0.53
C ALA A 322 -37.54 2.00 0.20
N ALA A 323 -38.77 2.43 0.51
CA ALA A 323 -39.04 3.66 1.25
C ALA A 323 -38.57 3.53 2.71
N ALA A 324 -38.71 2.35 3.31
CA ALA A 324 -38.29 2.08 4.69
C ALA A 324 -36.76 2.07 4.86
N ALA A 325 -36.00 1.52 3.90
CA ALA A 325 -34.55 1.45 3.99
C ALA A 325 -33.84 2.80 3.78
N GLY A 326 -34.44 3.70 2.99
CA GLY A 326 -33.94 5.07 2.80
C GLY A 326 -34.21 6.01 3.99
N ALA A 327 -35.18 5.67 4.85
CA ALA A 327 -35.55 6.44 6.05
C ALA A 327 -34.79 6.02 7.32
N ALA A 328 -34.01 4.93 7.26
CA ALA A 328 -33.27 4.37 8.39
C ALA A 328 -31.80 4.84 8.47
N VAL A 329 -31.42 5.86 7.70
CA VAL A 329 -30.11 6.56 7.73
C VAL A 329 -30.36 8.02 8.08
#